data_AF-A0A7V4QNM8-F1
#
_entry.id   AF-A0A7V4QNM8-F1
#
_cell.length_a   1.000
_cell.length_b   1.000
_cell.length_c   1.000
_cell.angle_alpha   90.00
_cell.angle_beta   90.00
_cell.angle_gamma   90.00
#
_symmetry.space_group_name_H-M   'P 1'
#
loop_
_entity.id
_entity.type
_entity.pdbx_description
1 polymer ?
#
loop_
_entity_poly.entity_id
_entity_poly.type
_entity_poly.pdbx_seq_one_letter_code
_entity_poly.pdbx_strand_id
1 'polypeptide(L)'
;MKNLLEKTKISLINIGKDEYYKMIKSILLKNIFLNEQNVVIFDKTNKLTKNEKQKLIDEVLAEINKDNNSTKIVISEEDGDFGFGIKVVSKGKLKEFTLENIIETIRPYAEEEVNNLISKQ
;
A
#
# COMPACT_ATOMS: atom_id res chain seq x y z
N MET A 1 -3.71 -22.86 8.66
CA MET A 1 -3.67 -21.38 8.59
C MET A 1 -2.25 -20.82 8.38
N LYS A 2 -1.22 -21.23 9.17
CA LYS A 2 0.19 -20.79 8.96
C LYS A 2 0.70 -20.97 7.52
N ASN A 3 0.47 -22.14 6.91
CA ASN A 3 0.86 -22.42 5.52
C ASN A 3 0.10 -21.59 4.47
N LEU A 4 -1.10 -21.10 4.78
CA LEU A 4 -1.88 -20.27 3.85
C LEU A 4 -1.36 -18.82 3.88
N LEU A 5 -1.15 -18.28 5.09
CA LEU A 5 -0.56 -16.95 5.29
C LEU A 5 0.84 -16.82 4.68
N GLU A 6 1.69 -17.83 4.88
CA GLU A 6 3.01 -17.91 4.25
C GLU A 6 2.92 -17.88 2.71
N LYS A 7 2.04 -18.69 2.11
CA LYS A 7 1.84 -18.69 0.65
C LYS A 7 1.31 -17.36 0.14
N THR A 8 0.35 -16.75 0.81
CA THR A 8 -0.18 -15.42 0.46
C THR A 8 0.89 -14.34 0.56
N LYS A 9 1.73 -14.37 1.60
CA LYS A 9 2.88 -13.46 1.75
C LYS A 9 3.86 -13.60 0.59
N ILE A 10 4.24 -14.82 0.23
CA ILE A 10 5.14 -15.10 -0.90
C ILE A 10 4.51 -14.61 -2.22
N SER A 11 3.23 -14.91 -2.45
CA SER A 11 2.52 -14.45 -3.65
C SER A 11 2.48 -12.93 -3.77
N LEU A 12 2.24 -12.21 -2.66
CA LEU A 12 2.21 -10.74 -2.64
C LEU A 12 3.58 -10.11 -2.90
N ILE A 13 4.65 -10.70 -2.37
CA ILE A 13 6.03 -10.27 -2.66
C ILE A 13 6.38 -10.56 -4.13
N ASN A 14 5.85 -11.64 -4.71
CA ASN A 14 6.14 -12.08 -6.06
C ASN A 14 5.24 -11.48 -7.16
N ILE A 15 4.35 -10.53 -6.84
CA ILE A 15 3.47 -9.93 -7.86
C ILE A 15 4.26 -9.29 -9.01
N GLY A 16 3.68 -9.28 -10.20
CA GLY A 16 4.31 -8.64 -11.36
C GLY A 16 4.52 -7.15 -11.12
N LYS A 17 5.49 -6.55 -11.82
CA LYS A 17 5.78 -5.10 -11.69
C LYS A 17 4.56 -4.22 -12.01
N ASP A 18 3.79 -4.59 -13.03
CA ASP A 18 2.58 -3.86 -13.43
C ASP A 18 1.47 -3.96 -12.38
N GLU A 19 1.33 -5.13 -11.75
CA GLU A 19 0.37 -5.35 -10.66
C GLU A 19 0.79 -4.58 -9.42
N TYR A 20 2.08 -4.59 -9.09
CA TYR A 20 2.65 -3.76 -8.04
C TYR A 20 2.35 -2.28 -8.28
N TYR A 21 2.59 -1.77 -9.50
CA TYR A 21 2.30 -0.39 -9.86
C TYR A 21 0.82 -0.03 -9.61
N LYS A 22 -0.11 -0.85 -10.10
CA LYS A 22 -1.55 -0.65 -9.91
C LYS A 22 -1.94 -0.69 -8.44
N MET A 23 -1.37 -1.62 -7.68
CA MET A 23 -1.65 -1.77 -6.25
C MET A 23 -1.17 -0.54 -5.47
N ILE A 24 0.08 -0.11 -5.65
CA ILE A 24 0.60 1.09 -4.97
C ILE A 24 -0.19 2.34 -5.37
N LYS A 25 -0.57 2.49 -6.64
CA LYS A 25 -1.42 3.60 -7.09
C LYS A 25 -2.74 3.64 -6.32
N SER A 26 -3.44 2.51 -6.25
CA SER A 26 -4.70 2.40 -5.51
C SER A 26 -4.53 2.69 -4.02
N ILE A 27 -3.41 2.25 -3.42
CA ILE A 27 -3.12 2.52 -2.01
C ILE A 27 -2.91 4.03 -1.81
N LEU A 28 -2.12 4.68 -2.65
CA LEU A 28 -1.89 6.13 -2.57
C LEU A 28 -3.18 6.91 -2.67
N LEU A 29 -4.02 6.65 -3.67
CA LEU A 29 -5.30 7.34 -3.86
C LEU A 29 -6.20 7.31 -2.62
N LYS A 30 -6.16 6.23 -1.84
CA LYS A 30 -6.97 6.08 -0.61
C LYS A 30 -6.30 6.63 0.65
N ASN A 31 -4.97 6.81 0.64
CA ASN A 31 -4.21 7.06 1.86
C ASN A 31 -3.48 8.42 1.89
N ILE A 32 -3.40 9.15 0.78
CA ILE A 32 -2.86 10.52 0.78
C ILE A 32 -3.69 11.44 1.69
N PHE A 33 -2.99 12.31 2.43
CA PHE A 33 -3.59 13.40 3.18
C PHE A 33 -3.79 14.60 2.22
N LEU A 34 -5.05 14.89 1.90
CA LEU A 34 -5.42 16.00 1.01
C LEU A 34 -5.05 17.35 1.64
N ASN A 35 -4.64 18.32 0.80
CA ASN A 35 -4.22 19.67 1.21
C ASN A 35 -3.01 19.70 2.16
N GLU A 36 -2.21 18.63 2.17
CA GLU A 36 -1.00 18.53 2.95
C GLU A 36 0.19 18.12 2.07
N GLN A 37 1.41 18.30 2.60
CA GLN A 37 2.62 17.70 2.02
C GLN A 37 2.78 16.29 2.56
N ASN A 38 2.82 15.32 1.67
CA ASN A 38 2.91 13.90 1.96
C ASN A 38 4.31 13.41 1.62
N VAL A 39 4.93 12.68 2.54
CA VAL A 39 6.16 11.92 2.26
C VAL A 39 5.76 10.45 2.08
N VAL A 40 6.08 9.88 0.93
CA VAL A 40 5.79 8.48 0.60
C VAL A 40 7.07 7.67 0.70
N ILE A 41 7.04 6.65 1.55
CA ILE A 41 8.14 5.71 1.77
C ILE A 41 7.72 4.39 1.14
N PHE A 42 8.54 3.87 0.23
CA PHE A 42 8.32 2.60 -0.46
C PHE A 42 8.95 1.45 0.32
N ASP A 43 8.41 0.24 0.17
CA ASP A 43 8.96 -0.96 0.80
C ASP A 43 10.30 -1.42 0.20
N LYS A 44 10.98 -2.35 0.89
CA LYS A 44 12.28 -2.92 0.44
C LYS A 44 12.18 -3.74 -0.84
N THR A 45 11.04 -4.33 -1.13
CA THR A 45 10.80 -5.13 -2.34
C THR A 45 10.32 -4.28 -3.52
N ASN A 46 10.35 -2.95 -3.38
CA ASN A 46 9.93 -2.01 -4.39
C ASN A 46 10.51 -2.38 -5.77
N LYS A 47 9.61 -2.53 -6.75
CA LYS A 47 9.95 -2.95 -8.12
C LYS A 47 10.05 -1.78 -9.10
N LEU A 48 9.81 -0.55 -8.64
CA LEU A 48 9.73 0.64 -9.48
C LEU A 48 11.05 1.42 -9.46
N THR A 49 11.49 1.86 -10.64
CA THR A 49 12.59 2.81 -10.79
C THR A 49 12.17 4.21 -10.32
N LYS A 50 13.13 5.12 -10.14
CA LYS A 50 12.85 6.51 -9.76
C LYS A 50 11.88 7.20 -10.72
N ASN A 51 12.05 7.01 -12.02
CA ASN A 51 11.18 7.60 -13.05
C ASN A 51 9.75 7.04 -12.96
N GLU A 52 9.61 5.76 -12.68
CA GLU A 52 8.29 5.12 -12.53
C GLU A 52 7.59 5.52 -11.24
N LYS A 53 8.33 5.66 -10.14
CA LYS A 53 7.79 6.23 -8.90
C LYS A 53 7.29 7.65 -9.15
N GLN A 54 8.06 8.48 -9.87
CA GLN A 54 7.63 9.85 -10.17
C GLN A 54 6.37 9.86 -11.05
N LYS A 55 6.34 9.06 -12.12
CA LYS A 55 5.15 8.91 -12.98
C LYS A 55 3.91 8.48 -12.19
N LEU A 56 4.06 7.52 -11.27
CA LEU A 56 3.00 7.08 -10.37
C LEU A 56 2.47 8.23 -9.52
N ILE A 57 3.36 9.05 -8.94
CA ILE A 57 2.98 10.21 -8.15
C ILE A 57 2.24 11.25 -9.00
N ASP A 58 2.73 11.53 -10.20
CA ASP A 58 2.10 12.49 -11.12
C ASP A 58 0.68 12.05 -11.49
N GLU A 59 0.48 10.76 -11.75
CA GLU A 59 -0.84 10.17 -12.01
C GLU A 59 -1.77 10.29 -10.79
N VAL A 60 -1.27 10.01 -9.58
CA VAL A 60 -2.05 10.16 -8.34
C VAL A 60 -2.44 11.62 -8.14
N LEU A 61 -1.51 12.56 -8.32
CA LEU A 61 -1.78 13.99 -8.23
C LEU A 61 -2.81 14.45 -9.26
N ALA A 62 -2.73 13.98 -10.50
CA ALA A 62 -3.70 14.31 -11.54
C ALA A 62 -5.12 13.81 -11.22
N GLU A 63 -5.23 12.68 -10.51
CA GLU A 63 -6.53 12.14 -10.09
C GLU A 63 -7.12 12.88 -8.88
N ILE A 64 -6.30 13.30 -7.91
CA ILE A 64 -6.77 13.97 -6.69
C ILE A 64 -6.86 15.49 -6.79
N ASN A 65 -6.10 16.14 -7.67
CA ASN A 65 -6.05 17.62 -7.81
C ASN A 65 -7.15 18.19 -8.72
N LYS A 66 -8.21 17.42 -8.99
CA LYS A 66 -9.36 17.93 -9.74
C LYS A 66 -10.10 19.06 -9.00
N ASP A 67 -9.82 19.28 -7.71
CA ASP A 67 -10.60 20.15 -6.80
C ASP A 67 -9.80 21.30 -6.14
N ASN A 68 -8.79 21.90 -6.81
CA ASN A 68 -7.97 23.01 -6.26
C ASN A 68 -7.22 22.67 -4.96
N ASN A 69 -6.77 21.44 -4.84
CA ASN A 69 -6.13 20.89 -3.64
C ASN A 69 -4.63 21.30 -3.63
N SER A 70 -4.12 21.79 -2.51
CA SER A 70 -2.69 22.13 -2.36
C SER A 70 -1.81 20.92 -2.03
N THR A 71 -2.26 19.72 -2.42
CA THR A 71 -1.62 18.45 -2.05
C THR A 71 -0.28 18.31 -2.75
N LYS A 72 0.77 18.06 -1.98
CA LYS A 72 2.10 17.75 -2.50
C LYS A 72 2.49 16.35 -2.07
N ILE A 73 3.18 15.63 -2.95
CA ILE A 73 3.71 14.31 -2.65
C ILE A 73 5.20 14.31 -2.97
N VAL A 74 6.01 13.90 -1.99
CA VAL A 74 7.46 13.75 -2.10
C VAL A 74 7.81 12.30 -1.84
N ILE A 75 8.67 11.73 -2.66
CA ILE A 75 9.17 10.36 -2.48
C ILE A 75 10.35 10.43 -1.51
N SER A 76 10.33 9.60 -0.48
CA SER A 76 11.46 9.43 0.45
C SER A 76 12.71 8.96 -0.30
N GLU A 77 13.87 9.47 0.08
CA GLU A 77 15.16 8.98 -0.42
C GLU A 77 15.53 7.63 0.18
N GLU A 78 15.00 7.33 1.37
CA GLU A 78 15.17 6.06 2.05
C GLU A 78 14.02 5.11 1.74
N ASP A 79 14.36 3.85 1.47
CA ASP A 79 13.40 2.75 1.44
C ASP A 79 13.05 2.35 2.88
N GLY A 80 11.80 1.96 3.09
CA GLY A 80 11.29 1.65 4.42
C GLY A 80 11.72 0.28 4.93
N ASP A 81 11.75 0.12 6.25
CA ASP A 81 12.10 -1.15 6.91
C ASP A 81 10.95 -2.16 6.96
N PHE A 82 10.28 -2.40 5.82
CA PHE A 82 9.13 -3.30 5.73
C PHE A 82 9.08 -4.04 4.39
N GLY A 83 8.32 -5.14 4.38
CA GLY A 83 8.36 -6.13 3.31
C GLY A 83 7.66 -5.69 2.02
N PHE A 84 6.46 -5.13 2.09
CA PHE A 84 5.66 -4.79 0.92
C PHE A 84 4.69 -3.65 1.21
N GLY A 85 4.50 -2.73 0.25
CA GLY A 85 3.51 -1.67 0.30
C GLY A 85 4.12 -0.28 0.45
N ILE A 86 3.44 0.61 1.18
CA ILE A 86 3.93 1.98 1.41
C ILE A 86 3.58 2.52 2.79
N LYS A 87 4.32 3.52 3.22
CA LYS A 87 3.93 4.42 4.32
C LYS A 87 3.75 5.84 3.79
N VAL A 88 2.73 6.51 4.27
CA VAL A 88 2.44 7.92 3.96
C VAL A 88 2.52 8.73 5.25
N VAL A 89 3.43 9.69 5.29
CA VAL A 89 3.65 10.58 6.44
C VAL A 89 3.23 12.00 6.09
N SER A 90 2.46 12.66 6.96
CA SER A 90 2.17 14.08 6.84
C SER A 90 1.91 14.73 8.19
N LYS A 91 2.60 15.83 8.51
CA LYS A 91 2.43 16.61 9.77
C LYS A 91 2.38 15.74 11.05
N GLY A 92 3.24 14.72 11.14
CA GLY A 92 3.28 13.79 12.27
C GLY A 92 2.21 12.69 12.25
N LYS A 93 1.28 12.70 11.29
CA LYS A 93 0.35 11.60 11.02
C LYS A 93 1.03 10.56 10.14
N LEU A 94 0.66 9.30 10.35
CA LEU A 94 1.18 8.16 9.62
C LEU A 94 0.02 7.27 9.18
N LYS A 95 -0.01 6.91 7.90
CA LYS A 95 -0.84 5.84 7.35
C LYS A 95 0.08 4.77 6.78
N GLU A 96 -0.04 3.57 7.30
CA GLU A 96 0.80 2.44 6.92
C GLU A 96 -0.03 1.40 6.19
N PHE A 97 0.35 1.12 4.96
CA PHE A 97 -0.23 0.05 4.19
C PHE A 97 0.87 -0.94 3.85
N THR A 98 1.21 -1.75 4.85
CA THR A 98 2.18 -2.83 4.76
C THR A 98 1.49 -4.16 4.62
N LEU A 99 2.21 -5.19 4.14
CA LEU A 99 1.68 -6.55 4.11
C LEU A 99 1.17 -7.03 5.47
N GLU A 100 1.90 -6.70 6.53
CA GLU A 100 1.54 -7.03 7.90
C GLU A 100 0.17 -6.43 8.26
N ASN A 101 -0.03 -5.14 7.99
CA ASN A 101 -1.30 -4.45 8.26
C ASN A 101 -2.45 -5.01 7.40
N ILE A 102 -2.19 -5.34 6.14
CA ILE A 102 -3.20 -5.95 5.25
C ILE A 102 -3.64 -7.31 5.82
N ILE A 103 -2.67 -8.15 6.19
CA ILE A 103 -2.95 -9.48 6.75
C ILE A 103 -3.73 -9.34 8.06
N GLU A 104 -3.33 -8.43 8.94
CA GLU A 104 -4.03 -8.22 10.22
C GLU A 104 -5.45 -7.70 10.02
N THR A 105 -5.66 -6.81 9.04
CA THR A 105 -6.99 -6.29 8.71
C THR A 105 -7.91 -7.39 8.18
N ILE A 106 -7.39 -8.30 7.35
CA ILE A 106 -8.20 -9.36 6.71
C ILE A 106 -8.39 -10.58 7.62
N ARG A 107 -7.46 -10.85 8.54
CA ARG A 107 -7.47 -12.01 9.44
C ARG A 107 -8.82 -12.27 10.11
N PRO A 108 -9.47 -11.31 10.81
CA PRO A 108 -10.73 -11.58 11.50
C PRO A 108 -11.84 -11.99 10.53
N TYR A 109 -11.93 -11.36 9.36
CA TYR A 109 -12.92 -11.72 8.34
C TYR A 109 -12.67 -13.12 7.75
N ALA A 110 -11.41 -13.47 7.52
CA ALA A 110 -11.04 -14.80 7.05
C ALA A 110 -11.32 -15.88 8.10
N GLU A 111 -11.07 -15.59 9.38
CA GLU A 111 -11.38 -16.49 10.49
C GLU A 111 -12.89 -16.70 10.67
N GLU A 112 -13.68 -15.63 10.58
CA GLU A 112 -15.13 -15.69 10.61
C GLU A 112 -15.69 -16.56 9.47
N GLU A 113 -15.23 -16.34 8.24
CA GLU A 113 -15.69 -17.12 7.09
C GLU A 113 -15.32 -18.61 7.21
N VAL A 114 -14.11 -18.91 7.70
CA VAL A 114 -13.69 -20.29 7.97
C VAL A 114 -14.58 -20.93 9.03
N ASN A 115 -14.90 -20.23 10.12
CA ASN A 115 -15.79 -20.73 11.17
C ASN A 115 -17.22 -20.95 10.65
N ASN A 116 -17.72 -20.07 9.78
CA ASN A 116 -19.01 -20.22 9.12
C ASN A 116 -19.07 -21.45 8.20
N LEU A 117 -17.96 -21.80 7.55
CA LEU A 117 -17.86 -22.99 6.70
C LEU A 117 -17.80 -24.28 7.52
N ILE A 118 -17.09 -24.28 8.65
CA ILE A 118 -16.97 -25.44 9.55
C ILE A 118 -18.29 -25.70 10.29
N SER A 119 -18.99 -24.66 10.75
CA SER A 119 -20.25 -24.78 11.50
C SER A 119 -21.46 -25.20 10.65
N LYS A 120 -21.32 -25.24 9.32
CA LYS A 120 -22.33 -25.75 8.38
C LYS A 120 -22.18 -27.24 8.04
N GLN A 121 -21.19 -27.92 8.63
CA GLN A 121 -21.02 -29.38 8.58
C GLN A 121 -21.58 -30.02 9.84
#